data_AF-A0A0C3B9Z9-F1
#
_entry.id   AF-A0A0C3B9Z9-F1
#
_cell.length_a   1.000
_cell.length_b   1.000
_cell.length_c   1.000
_cell.angle_alpha   90.00
_cell.angle_beta   90.00
_cell.angle_gamma   90.00
#
_symmetry.space_group_name_H-M   'P 1'
#
loop_
_entity.id
_entity.type
_entity.pdbx_description
1 polymer ?
#
loop_
_entity_poly.entity_id
_entity_poly.type
_entity_poly.pdbx_seq_one_letter_code
_entity_poly.pdbx_strand_id
1 'polypeptide(L)'
;MVLDHARTAADQAAKAAKIIREEVMPVLPQLEHDLEDYVESYLARVSMNKQRQESLVPLIIQNALFGTIAPTPWSEEQVKDLPGHLRLGKDLFNQLPAFLDNFEVHCRRLLGIQPKQLADLGYVTFDDAARLYQDRLKCNQALAHMGLSWFTSIHAFIP
;
A
#
# COMPACT_ATOMS: atom_id res chain seq x y z
N MET A 1 33.79 -7.09 1.76
CA MET A 1 32.79 -7.78 0.90
C MET A 1 31.37 -7.72 1.47
N VAL A 2 31.02 -8.40 2.57
CA VAL A 2 29.65 -8.35 3.15
C VAL A 2 29.30 -6.95 3.67
N LEU A 3 30.26 -6.26 4.30
CA LEU A 3 30.11 -4.88 4.77
C LEU A 3 29.92 -3.86 3.64
N ASP A 4 30.57 -4.05 2.49
CA ASP A 4 30.45 -3.15 1.34
C ASP A 4 29.09 -3.29 0.64
N HIS A 5 28.55 -4.52 0.60
CA HIS A 5 27.22 -4.79 0.07
C HIS A 5 26.13 -4.20 0.99
N ALA A 6 26.30 -4.35 2.31
CA ALA A 6 25.39 -3.76 3.28
C ALA A 6 25.38 -2.22 3.22
N ARG A 7 26.55 -1.59 2.98
CA ARG A 7 26.67 -0.14 2.87
C ARG A 7 26.07 0.40 1.58
N THR A 8 26.28 -0.31 0.46
CA THR A 8 25.67 0.03 -0.83
C THR A 8 24.15 -0.12 -0.79
N ALA A 9 23.64 -1.16 -0.14
CA ALA A 9 22.21 -1.37 0.08
C ALA A 9 21.59 -0.26 0.96
N ALA A 10 22.30 0.19 2.01
CA ALA A 10 21.84 1.28 2.86
C ALA A 10 21.74 2.63 2.12
N ASP A 11 22.76 2.98 1.31
CA ASP A 11 22.74 4.22 0.52
C ASP A 11 21.63 4.22 -0.55
N GLN A 12 21.33 3.06 -1.13
CA GLN A 12 20.27 2.91 -2.13
C GLN A 12 18.88 2.92 -1.49
N ALA A 13 18.70 2.29 -0.33
CA ALA A 13 17.47 2.39 0.46
C ALA A 13 17.18 3.85 0.87
N ALA A 14 18.20 4.60 1.28
CA ALA A 14 18.06 6.02 1.60
C ALA A 14 17.65 6.86 0.38
N LYS A 15 18.25 6.60 -0.80
CA LYS A 15 17.88 7.29 -2.06
C LYS A 15 16.44 7.06 -2.46
N ALA A 16 15.91 5.89 -2.17
CA ALA A 16 14.59 5.57 -2.64
C ALA A 16 13.49 5.88 -1.63
N ALA A 17 13.78 5.76 -0.32
CA ALA A 17 12.96 6.40 0.70
C ALA A 17 12.81 7.91 0.42
N LYS A 18 13.87 8.55 -0.10
CA LYS A 18 13.83 9.92 -0.60
C LYS A 18 12.88 10.08 -1.80
N ILE A 19 12.98 9.24 -2.83
CA ILE A 19 12.04 9.28 -3.99
C ILE A 19 10.58 9.13 -3.52
N ILE A 20 10.27 8.19 -2.62
CA ILE A 20 8.89 8.08 -2.14
C ILE A 20 8.47 9.34 -1.39
N ARG A 21 9.28 9.86 -0.48
CA ARG A 21 8.91 11.06 0.29
C ARG A 21 8.81 12.32 -0.57
N GLU A 22 9.67 12.46 -1.57
CA GLU A 22 9.82 13.71 -2.34
C GLU A 22 9.08 13.68 -3.68
N GLU A 23 8.84 12.51 -4.27
CA GLU A 23 8.24 12.39 -5.61
C GLU A 23 6.87 11.69 -5.57
N VAL A 24 6.70 10.64 -4.76
CA VAL A 24 5.46 9.84 -4.74
C VAL A 24 4.43 10.38 -3.74
N MET A 25 4.85 10.65 -2.50
CA MET A 25 3.97 11.17 -1.45
C MET A 25 3.33 12.51 -1.81
N PRO A 26 3.98 13.44 -2.53
CA PRO A 26 3.34 14.71 -2.90
C PRO A 26 2.27 14.58 -3.99
N VAL A 27 2.38 13.58 -4.89
CA VAL A 27 1.38 13.35 -5.95
C VAL A 27 0.28 12.39 -5.53
N LEU A 28 0.49 11.63 -4.45
CA LEU A 28 -0.48 10.67 -3.92
C LEU A 28 -1.87 11.29 -3.66
N PRO A 29 -2.01 12.47 -3.02
CA PRO A 29 -3.32 13.06 -2.76
C PRO A 29 -4.08 13.41 -4.04
N GLN A 30 -3.38 13.88 -5.07
CA GLN A 30 -3.99 14.16 -6.37
C GLN A 30 -4.44 12.86 -7.05
N LEU A 31 -3.58 11.84 -7.03
CA LEU A 31 -3.91 10.53 -7.60
C LEU A 31 -5.11 9.89 -6.88
N GLU A 32 -5.18 10.00 -5.55
CA GLU A 32 -6.33 9.56 -4.76
C GLU A 32 -7.61 10.26 -5.20
N HIS A 33 -7.57 11.59 -5.35
CA HIS A 33 -8.71 12.37 -5.79
C HIS A 33 -9.15 11.99 -7.22
N ASP A 34 -8.21 11.88 -8.15
CA ASP A 34 -8.49 11.48 -9.53
C ASP A 34 -9.11 10.07 -9.59
N LEU A 35 -8.67 9.15 -8.74
CA LEU A 35 -9.24 7.80 -8.63
C LEU A 35 -10.65 7.82 -8.02
N GLU A 36 -10.88 8.62 -6.99
CA GLU A 36 -12.20 8.79 -6.36
C GLU A 36 -13.20 9.32 -7.40
N ASP A 37 -12.85 10.39 -8.12
CA ASP A 37 -13.66 10.99 -9.18
C ASP A 37 -13.93 10.01 -10.32
N TYR A 38 -12.91 9.24 -10.73
CA TYR A 38 -13.06 8.24 -11.76
C TYR A 38 -14.04 7.13 -11.35
N VAL A 39 -13.91 6.60 -10.13
CA VAL A 39 -14.79 5.55 -9.61
C VAL A 39 -16.21 6.05 -9.46
N GLU A 40 -16.41 7.26 -8.91
CA GLU A 40 -17.75 7.87 -8.78
C GLU A 40 -18.41 8.08 -10.14
N SER A 41 -17.68 8.67 -11.08
CA SER A 41 -18.16 8.89 -12.45
C SER A 41 -18.48 7.56 -13.16
N TYR A 42 -17.64 6.54 -12.96
CA TYR A 42 -17.87 5.21 -13.54
C TYR A 42 -19.14 4.57 -12.97
N LEU A 43 -19.34 4.60 -11.65
CA LEU A 43 -20.52 4.04 -11.00
C LEU A 43 -21.80 4.76 -11.41
N ALA A 44 -21.76 6.10 -11.52
CA ALA A 44 -22.89 6.88 -12.01
C ALA A 44 -23.29 6.44 -13.43
N ARG A 45 -22.31 6.25 -14.34
CA ARG A 45 -22.58 5.75 -15.70
C ARG A 45 -23.17 4.34 -15.70
N VAL A 46 -22.65 3.44 -14.86
CA VAL A 46 -23.17 2.07 -14.75
C VAL A 46 -24.64 2.09 -14.30
N SER A 47 -24.95 2.88 -13.26
CA SER A 47 -26.31 3.04 -12.76
C SER A 47 -27.25 3.60 -13.83
N MET A 48 -26.83 4.65 -14.54
CA MET A 48 -27.62 5.23 -15.63
C MET A 48 -27.81 4.24 -16.79
N ASN A 49 -26.77 3.49 -17.19
CA ASN A 49 -26.89 2.49 -18.25
C ASN A 49 -27.87 1.38 -17.86
N LYS A 50 -27.82 0.92 -16.60
CA LYS A 50 -28.79 -0.07 -16.08
C LYS A 50 -30.22 0.47 -16.08
N GLN A 51 -30.44 1.68 -15.58
CA GLN A 51 -31.76 2.34 -15.62
C GLN A 51 -32.30 2.49 -17.05
N ARG A 52 -31.44 2.82 -18.01
CA ARG A 52 -31.82 2.93 -19.42
C ARG A 52 -32.18 1.56 -20.02
N GLN A 53 -31.48 0.50 -19.65
CA GLN A 53 -31.79 -0.87 -20.07
C GLN A 53 -33.10 -1.39 -19.48
N GLU A 54 -33.41 -1.04 -18.23
CA GLU A 54 -34.63 -1.44 -17.52
C GLU A 54 -35.87 -0.58 -17.91
N SER A 55 -35.66 0.53 -18.60
CA SER A 55 -36.70 1.44 -19.00
C SER A 55 -37.56 0.90 -20.15
N LEU A 56 -38.86 1.17 -20.08
CA LEU A 56 -39.82 0.90 -21.16
C LEU A 56 -39.68 1.88 -22.34
N VAL A 57 -39.01 3.02 -22.14
CA VAL A 57 -38.72 3.99 -23.20
C VAL A 57 -37.56 3.49 -24.06
N PRO A 58 -37.72 3.40 -25.39
CA PRO A 58 -36.65 3.00 -26.30
C PRO A 58 -35.38 3.85 -26.15
N LEU A 59 -34.22 3.19 -26.16
CA LEU A 59 -32.88 3.79 -26.04
C LEU A 59 -32.64 4.96 -27.01
N ILE A 60 -33.19 4.89 -28.23
CA ILE A 60 -33.07 5.97 -29.23
C ILE A 60 -33.70 7.28 -28.71
N ILE A 61 -34.86 7.19 -28.06
CA ILE A 61 -35.57 8.35 -27.52
C ILE A 61 -34.82 8.90 -26.30
N GLN A 62 -34.34 8.02 -25.43
CA GLN A 62 -33.53 8.42 -24.27
C GLN A 62 -32.23 9.11 -24.68
N ASN A 63 -31.55 8.60 -25.71
CA ASN A 63 -30.33 9.21 -26.26
C ASN A 63 -30.61 10.57 -26.91
N ALA A 64 -31.77 10.75 -27.54
CA ALA A 64 -32.17 12.03 -28.12
C ALA A 64 -32.49 13.10 -27.05
N LEU A 65 -33.09 12.72 -25.92
CA LEU A 65 -33.47 13.65 -24.85
C LEU A 65 -32.33 13.97 -23.88
N PHE A 66 -31.47 13.00 -23.58
CA PHE A 66 -30.48 13.09 -22.51
C PHE A 66 -29.04 12.85 -22.98
N GLY A 67 -28.81 12.72 -24.29
CA GLY A 67 -27.50 12.41 -24.85
C GLY A 67 -27.09 10.94 -24.70
N THR A 68 -26.05 10.56 -25.44
CA THR A 68 -25.45 9.22 -25.37
C THR A 68 -24.60 9.06 -24.11
N ILE A 69 -24.69 7.91 -23.46
CA ILE A 69 -23.80 7.53 -22.36
C ILE A 69 -22.78 6.54 -22.90
N ALA A 70 -21.52 6.70 -22.49
CA ALA A 70 -20.47 5.77 -22.86
C ALA A 70 -20.77 4.36 -22.31
N PRO A 71 -20.52 3.30 -23.09
CA PRO A 71 -20.72 1.93 -22.62
C PRO A 71 -19.77 1.62 -21.46
N THR A 72 -20.29 0.90 -20.47
CA THR A 72 -19.52 0.43 -19.30
C THR A 72 -19.20 -1.04 -19.48
N PRO A 73 -17.93 -1.45 -19.58
CA PRO A 73 -17.54 -2.84 -19.84
C PRO A 73 -17.82 -3.79 -18.67
N TRP A 74 -17.88 -3.27 -17.44
CA TRP A 74 -18.20 -4.04 -16.23
C TRP A 74 -19.60 -3.73 -15.72
N SER A 75 -20.29 -4.75 -15.20
CA SER A 75 -21.64 -4.64 -14.62
C SER A 75 -21.61 -4.04 -13.22
N GLU A 76 -22.76 -3.52 -12.76
CA GLU A 76 -22.90 -2.93 -11.41
C GLU A 76 -22.45 -3.89 -10.31
N GLU A 77 -22.80 -5.18 -10.41
CA GLU A 77 -22.42 -6.18 -9.41
C GLU A 77 -20.91 -6.38 -9.31
N GLN A 78 -20.18 -6.19 -10.42
CA GLN A 78 -18.72 -6.32 -10.46
C GLN A 78 -18.00 -5.10 -9.88
N VAL A 79 -18.65 -3.93 -9.87
CA VAL A 79 -18.00 -2.67 -9.50
C VAL A 79 -18.54 -2.02 -8.22
N LYS A 80 -19.65 -2.53 -7.66
CA LYS A 80 -20.29 -1.98 -6.45
C LYS A 80 -19.35 -1.87 -5.25
N ASP A 81 -18.36 -2.75 -5.16
CA ASP A 81 -17.42 -2.82 -4.02
C ASP A 81 -16.15 -1.97 -4.26
N LEU A 82 -15.97 -1.39 -5.46
CA LEU A 82 -14.81 -0.54 -5.78
C LEU A 82 -14.62 0.64 -4.80
N PRO A 83 -15.66 1.37 -4.37
CA PRO A 83 -15.49 2.45 -3.38
C PRO A 83 -14.93 1.92 -2.06
N GLY A 84 -15.38 0.74 -1.63
CA GLY A 84 -14.89 0.08 -0.42
C GLY A 84 -13.42 -0.31 -0.54
N HIS A 85 -13.03 -0.89 -1.68
CA HIS A 85 -11.63 -1.24 -1.95
C HIS A 85 -10.73 -0.01 -2.07
N LEU A 86 -11.18 1.06 -2.71
CA LEU A 86 -10.45 2.31 -2.82
C LEU A 86 -10.20 2.93 -1.44
N ARG A 87 -11.24 2.97 -0.60
CA ARG A 87 -11.13 3.44 0.78
C ARG A 87 -10.16 2.58 1.61
N LEU A 88 -10.25 1.26 1.53
CA LEU A 88 -9.31 0.36 2.20
C LEU A 88 -7.86 0.59 1.74
N GLY A 89 -7.66 0.75 0.43
CA GLY A 89 -6.35 1.07 -0.14
C GLY A 89 -5.79 2.37 0.44
N LYS A 90 -6.61 3.43 0.45
CA LYS A 90 -6.27 4.74 1.02
C LYS A 90 -5.95 4.67 2.52
N ASP A 91 -6.75 3.96 3.29
CA ASP A 91 -6.52 3.77 4.72
C ASP A 91 -5.17 3.05 4.97
N LEU A 92 -4.86 2.03 4.17
CA LEU A 92 -3.57 1.32 4.24
C LEU A 92 -2.40 2.20 3.80
N PHE A 93 -2.56 2.99 2.73
CA PHE A 93 -1.52 3.91 2.25
C PHE A 93 -1.23 5.01 3.26
N ASN A 94 -2.24 5.58 3.90
CA ASN A 94 -2.07 6.60 4.94
C ASN A 94 -1.42 6.04 6.21
N GLN A 95 -1.65 4.76 6.51
CA GLN A 95 -1.01 4.08 7.64
C GLN A 95 0.41 3.59 7.32
N LEU A 96 0.76 3.45 6.04
CA LEU A 96 2.03 2.89 5.60
C LEU A 96 3.25 3.66 6.15
N PRO A 97 3.34 5.01 6.10
CA PRO A 97 4.46 5.73 6.70
C PRO A 97 4.61 5.46 8.19
N ALA A 98 3.50 5.58 8.94
CA ALA A 98 3.51 5.36 10.39
C ALA A 98 3.84 3.90 10.74
N PHE A 99 3.37 2.93 9.95
CA PHE A 99 3.71 1.53 10.12
C PHE A 99 5.20 1.29 9.88
N LEU A 100 5.77 1.83 8.80
CA LEU A 100 7.19 1.69 8.46
C LEU A 100 8.07 2.32 9.55
N ASP A 101 7.74 3.53 10.00
CA ASP A 101 8.47 4.22 11.07
C ASP A 101 8.40 3.44 12.40
N ASN A 102 7.21 2.98 12.79
CA ASN A 102 7.03 2.21 14.02
C ASN A 102 7.69 0.83 13.96
N PHE A 103 7.67 0.17 12.79
CA PHE A 103 8.32 -1.10 12.57
C PHE A 103 9.85 -0.97 12.67
N GLU A 104 10.43 0.06 12.05
CA GLU A 104 11.87 0.35 12.15
C GLU A 104 12.28 0.60 13.61
N VAL A 105 11.51 1.41 14.34
CA VAL A 105 11.75 1.68 15.77
C VAL A 105 11.62 0.42 16.61
N HIS A 106 10.61 -0.41 16.35
CA HIS A 106 10.42 -1.69 17.03
C HIS A 106 11.61 -2.61 16.83
N CYS A 107 12.02 -2.84 15.58
CA CYS A 107 13.16 -3.69 15.25
C CYS A 107 14.46 -3.16 15.87
N ARG A 108 14.72 -1.84 15.82
CA ARG A 108 15.90 -1.23 16.46
C ARG A 108 15.93 -1.43 17.97
N ARG A 109 14.79 -1.24 18.65
CA ARG A 109 14.67 -1.47 20.09
C ARG A 109 14.93 -2.94 20.43
N LEU A 110 14.32 -3.86 19.68
CA LEU A 110 14.43 -5.29 19.91
C LEU A 110 15.86 -5.83 19.69
N LEU A 111 16.57 -5.29 18.69
CA LEU A 111 18.00 -5.57 18.44
C LEU A 111 18.93 -4.93 19.49
N GLY A 112 18.54 -3.78 20.04
CA GLY A 112 19.31 -3.03 21.03
C GLY A 112 19.21 -3.54 22.47
N ILE A 113 18.27 -4.46 22.77
CA ILE A 113 18.11 -5.06 24.10
C ILE A 113 19.42 -5.73 24.52
N GLN A 114 20.00 -5.27 25.62
CA GLN A 114 21.23 -5.83 26.18
C GLN A 114 20.92 -7.05 27.03
N PRO A 115 21.85 -8.03 27.17
CA PRO A 115 21.65 -9.21 28.01
C PRO A 115 21.22 -8.89 29.45
N LYS A 116 21.73 -7.79 30.01
CA LYS A 116 21.40 -7.29 31.34
C LYS A 116 19.94 -6.83 31.50
N GLN A 117 19.23 -6.54 30.41
CA GLN A 117 17.84 -6.06 30.41
C GLN A 117 16.83 -7.20 30.21
N LEU A 118 17.29 -8.43 29.96
CA LEU A 118 16.43 -9.56 29.62
C LEU A 118 15.48 -9.92 30.77
N ALA A 119 16.01 -9.97 32.00
CA ALA A 119 15.22 -10.29 33.19
C ALA A 119 14.13 -9.24 33.44
N ASP A 120 14.45 -7.95 33.31
CA ASP A 120 13.52 -6.83 33.52
C ASP A 120 12.40 -6.79 32.46
N LEU A 121 12.65 -7.36 31.28
CA LEU A 121 11.71 -7.46 30.17
C LEU A 121 10.93 -8.78 30.16
N GLY A 122 11.08 -9.61 31.20
CA GLY A 122 10.36 -10.87 31.34
C GLY A 122 10.97 -12.06 30.59
N TYR A 123 12.15 -11.91 29.98
CA TYR A 123 12.90 -13.01 29.37
C TYR A 123 13.74 -13.74 30.42
N VAL A 124 13.07 -14.52 31.28
CA VAL A 124 13.68 -15.18 32.44
C VAL A 124 14.03 -16.65 32.19
N THR A 125 13.49 -17.26 31.13
CA THR A 125 13.76 -18.65 30.78
C THR A 125 14.62 -18.79 29.51
N PHE A 126 15.17 -19.99 29.30
CA PHE A 126 15.89 -20.32 28.08
C PHE A 126 14.98 -20.24 26.84
N ASP A 127 13.73 -20.65 26.96
CA ASP A 127 12.74 -20.58 25.87
C ASP A 127 12.40 -19.14 25.48
N ASP A 128 12.39 -18.23 26.46
CA ASP A 128 12.18 -16.81 26.21
C ASP A 128 13.39 -16.20 25.47
N ALA A 129 14.60 -16.58 25.86
CA ALA A 129 15.82 -16.17 25.16
C ALA A 129 15.87 -16.70 23.72
N ALA A 130 15.42 -17.95 23.49
CA ALA A 130 15.31 -18.53 22.16
C ALA A 130 14.27 -17.81 21.29
N ARG A 131 13.10 -17.45 21.85
CA ARG A 131 12.09 -16.64 21.15
C ARG A 131 12.63 -15.26 20.78
N LEU A 132 13.26 -14.56 21.72
CA LEU A 132 13.87 -13.25 21.44
C LEU A 132 14.93 -13.33 20.34
N TYR A 133 15.74 -14.38 20.32
CA TYR A 133 16.73 -14.59 19.26
C TYR A 133 16.06 -14.78 17.89
N GLN A 134 14.99 -15.58 17.82
CA GLN A 134 14.22 -15.76 16.58
C GLN A 134 13.56 -14.45 16.13
N ASP A 135 12.99 -13.68 17.04
CA ASP A 135 12.35 -12.40 16.74
C ASP A 135 13.37 -11.37 16.25
N ARG A 136 14.58 -11.34 16.82
CA ARG A 136 15.70 -10.54 16.33
C ARG A 136 16.13 -10.95 14.93
N LEU A 137 16.20 -12.25 14.66
CA LEU A 137 16.57 -12.77 13.35
C LEU A 137 15.53 -12.39 12.29
N LYS A 138 14.24 -12.51 12.62
CA LYS A 138 13.13 -12.06 11.77
C LYS A 138 13.14 -10.55 11.57
N CYS A 139 13.41 -9.75 12.60
CA CYS A 139 13.52 -8.30 12.49
C CYS A 139 14.71 -7.89 11.61
N ASN A 140 15.87 -8.53 11.77
CA ASN A 140 17.03 -8.30 10.88
C ASN A 140 16.71 -8.69 9.44
N GLN A 141 16.07 -9.84 9.22
CA GLN A 141 15.65 -10.28 7.89
C GLN A 141 14.62 -9.30 7.29
N ALA A 142 13.62 -8.88 8.06
CA ALA A 142 12.59 -7.96 7.60
C ALA A 142 13.15 -6.57 7.33
N LEU A 143 14.09 -6.05 8.14
CA LEU A 143 14.81 -4.81 7.84
C LEU A 143 15.69 -4.96 6.59
N ALA A 144 16.37 -6.10 6.42
CA ALA A 144 17.14 -6.39 5.21
C ALA A 144 16.24 -6.52 3.98
N HIS A 145 15.07 -7.15 4.11
CA HIS A 145 14.04 -7.25 3.07
C HIS A 145 13.37 -5.90 2.82
N MET A 146 13.14 -5.05 3.81
CA MET A 146 12.72 -3.66 3.54
C MET A 146 13.80 -2.91 2.75
N GLY A 147 15.08 -3.23 2.95
CA GLY A 147 16.16 -2.80 2.07
C GLY A 147 16.18 -3.46 0.68
N LEU A 148 15.77 -4.74 0.54
CA LEU A 148 15.90 -5.57 -0.68
C LEU A 148 14.61 -5.73 -1.52
N SER A 149 13.44 -5.94 -0.92
CA SER A 149 12.11 -5.92 -1.56
C SER A 149 11.85 -4.58 -2.24
N TRP A 150 12.38 -3.52 -1.63
CA TRP A 150 12.43 -2.18 -2.19
C TRP A 150 13.23 -2.12 -3.51
N PHE A 151 14.32 -2.89 -3.60
CA PHE A 151 15.16 -3.01 -4.79
C PHE A 151 14.45 -3.72 -5.96
N THR A 152 13.62 -4.74 -5.70
CA THR A 152 12.82 -5.40 -6.75
C THR A 152 11.71 -4.52 -7.32
N SER A 153 11.12 -3.61 -6.52
CA SER A 153 10.11 -2.67 -7.01
C SER A 153 10.70 -1.64 -7.97
N ILE A 154 11.89 -1.10 -7.70
CA ILE A 154 12.55 -0.13 -8.60
C ILE A 154 12.91 -0.76 -9.94
N HIS A 155 13.42 -2.00 -9.96
CA HIS A 155 13.74 -2.69 -11.20
C HIS A 155 12.50 -3.08 -12.04
N ALA A 156 11.30 -3.08 -11.45
CA ALA A 156 10.06 -3.29 -12.18
C ALA A 156 9.52 -2.01 -12.85
N PHE A 157 10.02 -0.82 -12.46
CA PHE A 157 9.57 0.48 -12.97
C PHE A 157 10.62 1.26 -13.77
N ILE A 158 11.83 0.71 -13.93
CA ILE A 158 12.82 1.18 -14.91
C ILE A 158 12.68 0.29 -16.15
N PRO A 159 12.31 0.84 -17.33
CA PRO A 159 12.26 0.07 -18.58
C PRO A 159 13.63 -0.46 -19.02
#